data_AF-A0A1A5D558-F1
#
_entry.id   AF-A0A1A5D558-F1
#
_cell.length_a   1.000
_cell.length_b   1.000
_cell.length_c   1.000
_cell.angle_alpha   90.00
_cell.angle_beta   90.00
_cell.angle_gamma   90.00
#
_symmetry.space_group_name_H-M   'P 1'
#
loop_
_entity.id
_entity.type
_entity.pdbx_description
1 polymer ?
#
loop_
_entity_poly.entity_id
_entity_poly.type
_entity_poly.pdbx_seq_one_letter_code
_entity_poly.pdbx_strand_id
1 'polypeptide(L)'
;MFALTLRVALACLLPFAAIFLLDAMPGVHPAWDFANVAGFVAGALFLLLFAYTGKPMARPRHDGKFFMVLHRDLSFVAAVLLVVHVAVLLVDEPLVLDELLPGAPWHMLAGDGATLLLLLILPLSLTAVRRRIWPKHADFRRWHYGWSAAIVALAGVHMIGAGYYSGATWKAVLWGVLSVAALAWPRLPRPTPHYAEGGRRRHSAYLASRLSLGVLCAGLALAGLYALLGSVDLPLL
;
A
#
# COMPACT_ATOMS: atom_id res chain seq x y z
N MET A 1 -15.39 9.06 -12.17
CA MET A 1 -15.18 8.43 -10.84
C MET A 1 -15.19 6.92 -10.94
N PHE A 2 -16.25 6.30 -11.46
CA PHE A 2 -16.37 4.84 -11.61
C PHE A 2 -15.08 4.14 -12.13
N ALA A 3 -14.56 4.54 -13.29
CA ALA A 3 -13.35 3.92 -13.86
C ALA A 3 -12.09 4.06 -12.98
N LEU A 4 -11.97 5.14 -12.19
CA LEU A 4 -10.86 5.29 -11.24
C LEU A 4 -11.05 4.36 -10.04
N THR A 5 -12.26 4.35 -9.48
CA THR A 5 -12.62 3.46 -8.37
C THR A 5 -12.38 2.00 -8.75
N LEU A 6 -12.82 1.59 -9.95
CA LEU A 6 -12.60 0.24 -10.46
C LEU A 6 -11.10 -0.10 -10.58
N ARG A 7 -10.28 0.80 -11.12
CA ARG A 7 -8.82 0.57 -11.23
C ARG A 7 -8.16 0.45 -9.87
N VAL A 8 -8.53 1.28 -8.91
CA VAL A 8 -8.02 1.22 -7.53
C VAL A 8 -8.44 -0.09 -6.87
N ALA A 9 -9.72 -0.47 -6.99
CA ALA A 9 -10.24 -1.73 -6.48
C ALA A 9 -9.50 -2.93 -7.08
N LEU A 10 -9.37 -3.00 -8.41
CA LEU A 10 -8.64 -4.08 -9.09
C LEU A 10 -7.17 -4.13 -8.69
N ALA A 11 -6.51 -2.98 -8.53
CA ALA A 11 -5.11 -2.94 -8.11
C ALA A 11 -4.89 -3.49 -6.70
N CYS A 12 -5.89 -3.42 -5.82
CA CYS A 12 -5.83 -4.05 -4.49
C CYS A 12 -6.31 -5.51 -4.51
N LEU A 13 -7.42 -5.78 -5.21
CA LEU A 13 -8.09 -7.09 -5.18
C LEU A 13 -7.36 -8.16 -6.01
N LEU A 14 -6.73 -7.81 -7.14
CA LEU A 14 -6.05 -8.81 -7.97
C LEU A 14 -4.81 -9.42 -7.28
N PRO A 15 -3.89 -8.62 -6.69
CA PRO A 15 -2.78 -9.20 -5.94
C PRO A 15 -3.28 -9.97 -4.72
N PHE A 16 -4.31 -9.47 -4.02
CA PHE A 16 -4.93 -10.19 -2.92
C PHE A 16 -5.45 -11.57 -3.36
N ALA A 17 -6.28 -11.62 -4.41
CA ALA A 17 -6.87 -12.85 -4.90
C ALA A 17 -5.78 -13.85 -5.34
N ALA A 18 -4.74 -13.37 -6.02
CA ALA A 18 -3.61 -14.20 -6.39
C ALA A 18 -2.89 -14.79 -5.16
N ILE A 19 -2.60 -13.98 -4.14
CA ILE A 19 -1.84 -14.46 -2.98
C ILE A 19 -2.69 -15.37 -2.06
N PHE A 20 -3.94 -15.01 -1.82
CA PHE A 20 -4.77 -15.63 -0.77
C PHE A 20 -5.76 -16.66 -1.27
N LEU A 21 -6.10 -16.69 -2.57
CA LEU A 21 -7.07 -17.65 -3.13
C LEU A 21 -6.42 -18.71 -4.03
N LEU A 22 -5.32 -18.39 -4.72
CA LEU A 22 -4.57 -19.36 -5.52
C LEU A 22 -3.48 -20.00 -4.66
N ASP A 23 -3.42 -21.32 -4.62
CA ASP A 23 -2.62 -22.08 -3.65
C ASP A 23 -2.83 -21.53 -2.23
N ALA A 24 -4.10 -21.45 -1.82
CA ALA A 24 -4.48 -20.87 -0.54
C ALA A 24 -3.88 -21.70 0.61
N MET A 25 -3.34 -20.99 1.59
CA MET A 25 -2.88 -21.60 2.84
C MET A 25 -4.07 -21.72 3.80
N PRO A 26 -4.06 -22.74 4.69
CA PRO A 26 -5.05 -22.81 5.75
C PRO A 26 -4.98 -21.55 6.63
N GLY A 27 -6.14 -21.14 7.16
CA GLY A 27 -6.18 -20.10 8.19
C GLY A 27 -5.41 -20.56 9.43
N VAL A 28 -4.75 -19.62 10.11
CA VAL A 28 -3.97 -19.92 11.33
C VAL A 28 -4.78 -19.58 12.57
N HIS A 29 -5.15 -18.31 12.67
CA HIS A 29 -5.92 -17.73 13.75
C HIS A 29 -6.61 -16.47 13.20
N PRO A 30 -7.87 -16.16 13.55
CA PRO A 30 -8.58 -15.03 12.94
C PRO A 30 -7.84 -13.70 13.06
N ALA A 31 -7.23 -13.41 14.22
CA ALA A 31 -6.49 -12.16 14.41
C ALA A 31 -5.17 -12.15 13.61
N TRP A 32 -4.47 -13.27 13.52
CA TRP A 32 -3.29 -13.45 12.67
C TRP A 32 -3.63 -13.23 11.19
N ASP A 33 -4.66 -13.90 10.68
CA ASP A 33 -5.09 -13.82 9.28
C ASP A 33 -5.58 -12.39 8.96
N PHE A 34 -6.35 -11.78 9.86
CA PHE A 34 -6.80 -10.40 9.74
C PHE A 34 -5.62 -9.42 9.62
N ALA A 35 -4.66 -9.53 10.53
CA ALA A 35 -3.49 -8.67 10.56
C ALA A 35 -2.67 -8.82 9.29
N ASN A 36 -2.43 -10.06 8.85
CA ASN A 36 -1.66 -10.32 7.64
C ASN A 36 -2.36 -9.78 6.38
N VAL A 37 -3.66 -9.99 6.22
CA VAL A 37 -4.41 -9.39 5.10
C VAL A 37 -4.35 -7.86 5.13
N ALA A 38 -4.50 -7.24 6.30
CA ALA A 38 -4.34 -5.79 6.44
C ALA A 38 -2.94 -5.32 5.98
N GLY A 39 -1.88 -6.03 6.35
CA GLY A 39 -0.50 -5.79 5.92
C GLY A 39 -0.32 -5.94 4.40
N PHE A 40 -0.90 -6.99 3.79
CA PHE A 40 -0.86 -7.18 2.34
C PHE A 40 -1.60 -6.07 1.58
N VAL A 41 -2.76 -5.63 2.06
CA VAL A 41 -3.48 -4.51 1.45
C VAL A 41 -2.68 -3.21 1.59
N ALA A 42 -2.01 -2.97 2.73
CA ALA A 42 -1.09 -1.86 2.89
C ALA A 42 0.07 -1.92 1.87
N GLY A 43 0.68 -3.10 1.69
CA GLY A 43 1.70 -3.36 0.68
C GLY A 43 1.23 -3.05 -0.73
N ALA A 44 0.02 -3.50 -1.11
CA ALA A 44 -0.57 -3.18 -2.41
C ALA A 44 -0.78 -1.66 -2.59
N LEU A 45 -1.16 -0.95 -1.53
CA LEU A 45 -1.26 0.51 -1.56
C LEU A 45 0.10 1.21 -1.71
N PHE A 46 1.17 0.69 -1.10
CA PHE A 46 2.52 1.21 -1.33
C PHE A 46 2.89 1.17 -2.81
N LEU A 47 2.60 0.06 -3.50
CA LEU A 47 2.81 -0.07 -4.95
C LEU A 47 1.90 0.91 -5.72
N LEU A 48 0.62 0.98 -5.35
CA LEU A 48 -0.38 1.81 -6.01
C LEU A 48 -0.04 3.31 -5.97
N LEU A 49 0.61 3.79 -4.91
CA LEU A 49 1.00 5.19 -4.73
C LEU A 49 2.03 5.65 -5.78
N PHE A 50 2.80 4.73 -6.38
CA PHE A 50 3.67 5.05 -7.52
C PHE A 50 2.87 5.29 -8.82
N ALA A 51 1.72 4.63 -8.95
CA ALA A 51 0.79 4.85 -10.05
C ALA A 51 0.03 6.17 -9.90
N TYR A 52 -0.57 6.39 -8.73
CA TYR A 52 -1.34 7.59 -8.39
C TYR A 52 -0.51 8.61 -7.62
N THR A 53 0.50 9.15 -8.31
CA THR A 53 1.28 10.28 -7.80
C THR A 53 0.41 11.53 -7.65
N GLY A 54 0.86 12.54 -6.90
CA GLY A 54 0.18 13.84 -6.82
C GLY A 54 0.09 14.64 -8.14
N LYS A 55 0.57 14.09 -9.26
CA LYS A 55 0.50 14.71 -10.59
C LYS A 55 -0.86 14.43 -11.27
N PRO A 56 -1.45 15.41 -11.98
CA PRO A 56 -2.67 15.18 -12.73
C PRO A 56 -2.51 14.13 -13.83
N MET A 57 -3.48 13.23 -13.94
CA MET A 57 -3.57 12.27 -15.05
C MET A 57 -4.40 12.82 -16.22
N ALA A 58 -4.30 12.17 -17.38
CA ALA A 58 -5.15 12.44 -18.54
C ALA A 58 -6.60 11.99 -18.32
N ARG A 59 -6.79 10.84 -17.66
CA ARG A 59 -8.10 10.31 -17.27
C ARG A 59 -8.00 9.66 -15.89
N PRO A 60 -8.92 9.95 -14.95
CA PRO A 60 -10.03 10.92 -15.05
C PRO A 60 -9.56 12.39 -15.05
N ARG A 61 -10.37 13.29 -15.65
CA ARG A 61 -10.01 14.72 -15.87
C ARG A 61 -10.25 15.59 -14.61
N HIS A 62 -9.63 15.24 -13.49
CA HIS A 62 -9.67 16.07 -12.28
C HIS A 62 -8.50 17.06 -12.21
N ASP A 63 -8.62 18.11 -11.38
CA ASP A 63 -7.53 19.05 -11.13
C ASP A 63 -6.36 18.44 -10.34
N GLY A 64 -5.25 19.16 -10.22
CA GLY A 64 -4.08 18.66 -9.47
C GLY A 64 -4.34 18.51 -7.97
N LYS A 65 -5.27 19.31 -7.41
CA LYS A 65 -5.64 19.20 -5.99
C LYS A 65 -6.26 17.84 -5.68
N PHE A 66 -7.11 17.32 -6.57
CA PHE A 66 -7.66 15.97 -6.46
C PHE A 66 -6.57 14.91 -6.34
N PHE A 67 -5.58 14.89 -7.24
CA PHE A 67 -4.53 13.85 -7.23
C PHE A 67 -3.58 13.99 -6.04
N MET A 68 -3.29 15.22 -5.62
CA MET A 68 -2.51 15.47 -4.41
C MET A 68 -3.23 14.91 -3.17
N VAL A 69 -4.53 15.22 -3.02
CA VAL A 69 -5.34 14.70 -1.90
C VAL A 69 -5.47 13.18 -2.00
N LEU A 70 -5.66 12.62 -3.19
CA LEU A 70 -5.73 11.16 -3.38
C LEU A 70 -4.45 10.46 -2.93
N HIS A 71 -3.29 10.94 -3.38
CA HIS A 71 -2.00 10.36 -2.99
C HIS A 71 -1.78 10.45 -1.48
N ARG A 72 -2.06 11.62 -0.90
CA ARG A 72 -1.93 11.84 0.55
C ARG A 72 -2.89 10.94 1.34
N ASP A 73 -4.15 10.93 1.00
CA ASP A 73 -5.17 10.20 1.77
C ASP A 73 -4.96 8.69 1.64
N LEU A 74 -4.62 8.18 0.45
CA LEU A 74 -4.22 6.77 0.28
C LEU A 74 -2.95 6.41 1.06
N SER A 75 -1.98 7.34 1.19
CA SER A 75 -0.79 7.10 2.03
C SER A 75 -1.14 6.98 3.51
N PHE A 76 -2.12 7.76 3.99
CA PHE A 76 -2.63 7.60 5.35
C PHE A 76 -3.41 6.30 5.52
N VAL A 77 -4.20 5.88 4.52
CA VAL A 77 -4.89 4.58 4.56
C VAL A 77 -3.88 3.43 4.65
N ALA A 78 -2.83 3.46 3.83
CA ALA A 78 -1.77 2.44 3.88
C ALA A 78 -1.08 2.42 5.26
N ALA A 79 -0.80 3.59 5.83
CA ALA A 79 -0.22 3.71 7.16
C ALA A 79 -1.14 3.18 8.27
N VAL A 80 -2.44 3.47 8.20
CA VAL A 80 -3.43 2.95 9.16
C VAL A 80 -3.51 1.43 9.07
N LEU A 81 -3.56 0.86 7.87
CA LEU A 81 -3.58 -0.60 7.69
C LEU A 81 -2.27 -1.25 8.17
N LEU A 82 -1.12 -0.62 7.96
CA LEU A 82 0.16 -1.08 8.53
C LEU A 82 0.15 -1.05 10.07
N VAL A 83 -0.34 0.04 10.66
CA VAL A 83 -0.47 0.15 12.12
C VAL A 83 -1.42 -0.92 12.66
N VAL A 84 -2.54 -1.17 11.98
CA VAL A 84 -3.46 -2.27 12.34
C VAL A 84 -2.76 -3.62 12.25
N HIS A 85 -2.02 -3.89 11.18
CA HIS A 85 -1.23 -5.12 11.02
C HIS A 85 -0.29 -5.35 12.21
N VAL A 86 0.53 -4.35 12.55
CA VAL A 86 1.50 -4.47 13.65
C VAL A 86 0.81 -4.53 15.02
N ALA A 87 -0.17 -3.66 15.27
CA ALA A 87 -0.81 -3.56 16.57
C ALA A 87 -1.63 -4.81 16.91
N VAL A 88 -2.32 -5.41 15.93
CA VAL A 88 -3.06 -6.65 16.16
C VAL A 88 -2.10 -7.79 16.48
N LEU A 89 -0.99 -7.93 15.74
CA LEU A 89 0.01 -8.96 16.03
C LEU A 89 0.66 -8.79 17.41
N LEU A 90 0.99 -7.56 17.82
CA LEU A 90 1.57 -7.31 19.14
C LEU A 90 0.62 -7.61 20.31
N VAL A 91 -0.69 -7.49 20.10
CA VAL A 91 -1.70 -7.76 21.12
C VAL A 91 -2.05 -9.25 21.17
N ASP A 92 -2.22 -9.89 20.01
CA ASP A 92 -2.63 -11.29 19.89
C ASP A 92 -1.46 -12.25 20.15
N GLU A 93 -0.26 -11.89 19.69
CA GLU A 93 0.95 -12.70 19.77
C GLU A 93 2.10 -11.90 20.41
N PRO A 94 2.16 -11.78 21.75
CA PRO A 94 3.15 -10.94 22.43
C PRO A 94 4.62 -11.28 22.13
N LEU A 95 4.90 -12.53 21.73
CA LEU A 95 6.23 -12.98 21.31
C LEU A 95 6.73 -12.28 20.04
N VAL A 96 5.84 -11.66 19.25
CA VAL A 96 6.21 -10.82 18.09
C VAL A 96 7.08 -9.63 18.52
N LEU A 97 7.08 -9.24 19.80
CA LEU A 97 8.02 -8.22 20.31
C LEU A 97 9.49 -8.61 20.09
N ASP A 98 9.83 -9.89 20.14
CA ASP A 98 11.20 -10.35 19.91
C ASP A 98 11.62 -10.13 18.44
N GLU A 99 10.65 -10.14 17.53
CA GLU A 99 10.87 -9.90 16.09
C GLU A 99 11.12 -8.43 15.75
N LEU A 100 10.90 -7.50 16.69
CA LEU A 100 11.24 -6.08 16.58
C LEU A 100 12.69 -5.78 17.02
N LEU A 101 13.38 -6.77 17.58
CA LEU A 101 14.74 -6.61 18.10
C LEU A 101 15.78 -6.88 17.01
N PRO A 102 17.00 -6.29 17.08
CA PRO A 102 18.04 -6.48 16.08
C PRO A 102 18.49 -7.93 15.82
N GLY A 103 18.13 -8.88 16.70
CA GLY A 103 18.42 -10.30 16.55
C GLY A 103 17.41 -11.07 15.70
N ALA A 104 16.31 -10.44 15.28
CA ALA A 104 15.27 -11.06 14.47
C ALA A 104 15.80 -11.49 13.09
N PRO A 105 15.13 -12.45 12.41
CA PRO A 105 15.42 -12.80 11.03
C PRO A 105 15.43 -11.55 10.14
N TRP A 106 16.33 -11.53 9.15
CA TRP A 106 16.55 -10.37 8.28
C TRP A 106 15.29 -9.85 7.57
N HIS A 107 14.32 -10.72 7.28
CA HIS A 107 13.06 -10.33 6.66
C HIS A 107 12.12 -9.61 7.63
N MET A 108 12.19 -9.90 8.93
CA MET A 108 11.46 -9.15 9.97
C MET A 108 12.08 -7.76 10.15
N LEU A 109 13.42 -7.69 10.26
CA LEU A 109 14.15 -6.41 10.30
C LEU A 109 13.88 -5.52 9.08
N ALA A 110 13.64 -6.12 7.91
CA ALA A 110 13.23 -5.37 6.73
C ALA A 110 11.83 -4.76 6.88
N GLY A 111 10.89 -5.49 7.48
CA GLY A 111 9.55 -4.99 7.81
C GLY A 111 9.62 -3.81 8.78
N ASP A 112 10.47 -3.91 9.80
CA ASP A 112 10.72 -2.83 10.75
C ASP A 112 11.33 -1.60 10.07
N GLY A 113 12.36 -1.82 9.25
CA GLY A 113 13.00 -0.76 8.48
C GLY A 113 12.01 -0.04 7.55
N ALA A 114 11.14 -0.79 6.86
CA ALA A 114 10.09 -0.21 6.02
C ALA A 114 9.10 0.62 6.86
N THR A 115 8.69 0.10 8.02
CA THR A 115 7.77 0.75 8.95
C THR A 115 8.35 2.05 9.51
N LEU A 116 9.58 2.02 10.01
CA LEU A 116 10.28 3.20 10.52
C LEU A 116 10.47 4.26 9.45
N LEU A 117 10.86 3.86 8.23
CA LEU A 117 10.97 4.79 7.11
C LEU A 117 9.63 5.40 6.73
N LEU A 118 8.53 4.63 6.77
CA LEU A 118 7.19 5.15 6.51
C LEU A 118 6.76 6.17 7.58
N LEU A 119 6.96 5.84 8.86
CA LEU A 119 6.65 6.72 9.98
C LEU A 119 7.48 8.02 9.94
N LEU A 120 8.70 7.96 9.41
CA LEU A 120 9.54 9.12 9.18
C LEU A 120 9.07 9.96 7.97
N ILE A 121 8.79 9.33 6.83
CA ILE A 121 8.50 10.05 5.59
C ILE A 121 7.12 10.73 5.59
N LEU A 122 6.13 10.16 6.29
CA LEU A 122 4.78 10.73 6.39
C LEU A 122 4.78 12.19 6.92
N PRO A 123 5.32 12.49 8.12
CA PRO A 123 5.38 13.85 8.62
C PRO A 123 6.31 14.74 7.77
N LEU A 124 7.43 14.22 7.27
CA LEU A 124 8.34 14.96 6.39
C LEU A 124 7.66 15.39 5.07
N SER A 125 6.65 14.66 4.63
CA SER A 125 5.91 14.95 3.38
C SER A 125 4.82 16.01 3.56
N LEU A 126 4.46 16.36 4.80
CA LEU A 126 3.49 17.42 5.08
C LEU A 126 4.00 18.77 4.56
N THR A 127 3.12 19.53 3.92
CA THR A 127 3.52 20.79 3.27
C THR A 127 4.18 21.78 4.23
N ALA A 128 3.73 21.83 5.49
CA ALA A 128 4.30 22.71 6.52
C ALA A 128 5.74 22.32 6.91
N VAL A 129 6.05 21.02 6.93
CA VAL A 129 7.36 20.48 7.30
C VAL A 129 8.29 20.51 6.10
N ARG A 130 7.85 19.94 4.97
CA ARG A 130 8.62 19.88 3.72
C ARG A 130 9.21 21.24 3.32
N ARG A 131 8.39 22.30 3.36
CA ARG A 131 8.80 23.65 2.93
C ARG A 131 9.90 24.25 3.80
N ARG A 132 10.09 23.76 5.03
CA ARG A 132 11.16 24.18 5.94
C ARG A 132 12.46 23.41 5.70
N ILE A 133 12.37 22.14 5.33
CA ILE A 133 13.54 21.25 5.17
C ILE A 133 14.13 21.32 3.77
N TRP A 134 13.27 21.37 2.73
CA TRP A 134 13.72 21.42 1.33
C TRP A 134 13.35 22.76 0.70
N PRO A 135 14.33 23.64 0.45
CA PRO A 135 14.12 24.90 -0.26
C PRO A 135 13.64 24.68 -1.70
N LYS A 136 14.17 23.64 -2.37
CA LYS A 136 13.79 23.28 -3.74
C LYS A 136 12.86 22.07 -3.74
N HIS A 137 11.73 22.20 -4.42
CA HIS A 137 10.77 21.09 -4.58
C HIS A 137 11.36 19.88 -5.33
N ALA A 138 12.37 20.09 -6.18
CA ALA A 138 13.07 19.01 -6.87
C ALA A 138 13.84 18.09 -5.89
N ASP A 139 14.47 18.68 -4.86
CA ASP A 139 15.26 17.92 -3.87
C ASP A 139 14.33 17.05 -3.01
N PHE A 140 13.22 17.63 -2.52
CA PHE A 140 12.20 16.85 -1.83
C PHE A 140 11.72 15.68 -2.68
N ARG A 141 11.40 15.91 -3.96
CA ARG A 141 10.92 14.85 -4.85
C ARG A 141 11.94 13.72 -5.01
N ARG A 142 13.24 14.04 -5.08
CA ARG A 142 14.31 13.05 -5.21
C ARG A 142 14.40 12.19 -3.95
N TRP A 143 14.47 12.83 -2.78
CA TRP A 143 14.54 12.13 -1.49
C TRP A 143 13.28 11.33 -1.18
N HIS A 144 12.11 11.93 -1.38
CA HIS A 144 10.84 11.26 -1.18
C HIS A 144 10.72 10.01 -2.07
N TYR A 145 11.09 10.09 -3.35
CA TYR A 145 11.13 8.88 -4.20
C TYR A 145 12.13 7.84 -3.68
N GLY A 146 13.34 8.26 -3.29
CA GLY A 146 14.37 7.34 -2.78
C GLY A 146 13.92 6.58 -1.54
N TRP A 147 13.33 7.27 -0.57
CA TRP A 147 12.78 6.66 0.63
C TRP A 147 11.56 5.78 0.34
N SER A 148 10.63 6.23 -0.51
CA SER A 148 9.50 5.39 -0.92
C SER A 148 9.94 4.13 -1.66
N ALA A 149 11.02 4.21 -2.45
CA ALA A 149 11.58 3.05 -3.14
C ALA A 149 12.22 2.06 -2.14
N ALA A 150 12.91 2.57 -1.12
CA ALA A 150 13.44 1.75 -0.03
C ALA A 150 12.31 1.06 0.76
N ILE A 151 11.23 1.77 1.06
CA ILE A 151 10.03 1.19 1.72
C ILE A 151 9.47 0.03 0.91
N VAL A 152 9.27 0.20 -0.41
CA VAL A 152 8.76 -0.88 -1.27
C VAL A 152 9.71 -2.07 -1.33
N ALA A 153 11.02 -1.82 -1.45
CA ALA A 153 12.01 -2.89 -1.49
C ALA A 153 12.06 -3.69 -0.18
N LEU A 154 12.08 -2.99 0.96
CA LEU A 154 12.12 -3.59 2.30
C LEU A 154 10.81 -4.32 2.62
N ALA A 155 9.65 -3.74 2.30
CA ALA A 155 8.36 -4.40 2.45
C ALA A 155 8.27 -5.64 1.54
N GLY A 156 8.78 -5.57 0.32
CA GLY A 156 8.85 -6.72 -0.59
C GLY A 156 9.70 -7.86 -0.02
N VAL A 157 10.87 -7.52 0.53
CA VAL A 157 11.74 -8.47 1.24
C VAL A 157 11.01 -9.11 2.42
N HIS A 158 10.37 -8.31 3.27
CA HIS A 158 9.62 -8.79 4.43
C HIS A 158 8.51 -9.76 4.01
N MET A 159 7.67 -9.34 3.05
CA MET A 159 6.54 -10.13 2.59
C MET A 159 6.97 -11.43 1.93
N ILE A 160 8.04 -11.44 1.14
CA ILE A 160 8.55 -12.66 0.49
C ILE A 160 9.26 -13.57 1.51
N GLY A 161 10.05 -12.99 2.42
CA GLY A 161 10.83 -13.72 3.40
C GLY A 161 10.00 -14.37 4.51
N ALA A 162 8.88 -13.74 4.91
CA ALA A 162 7.97 -14.31 5.91
C ALA A 162 7.34 -15.64 5.45
N GLY A 163 7.15 -15.81 4.13
CA GLY A 163 6.94 -17.12 3.50
C GLY A 163 5.58 -17.80 3.71
N TYR A 164 4.79 -17.47 4.76
CA TYR A 164 3.54 -18.19 5.01
C TYR A 164 2.56 -18.08 3.84
N TYR A 165 2.10 -16.87 3.48
CA TYR A 165 1.20 -16.68 2.34
C TYR A 165 1.92 -16.52 0.99
N SER A 166 3.23 -16.26 1.01
CA SER A 166 4.04 -15.85 -0.14
C SER A 166 5.13 -16.85 -0.56
N GLY A 167 5.28 -17.95 0.18
CA GLY A 167 6.41 -18.88 0.05
C GLY A 167 6.45 -19.66 -1.26
N ALA A 168 5.32 -19.79 -1.96
CA ALA A 168 5.30 -20.34 -3.31
C ALA A 168 6.11 -19.44 -4.26
N THR A 169 7.02 -20.03 -5.03
CA THR A 169 7.96 -19.28 -5.88
C THR A 169 7.26 -18.30 -6.82
N TRP A 170 6.12 -18.69 -7.39
CA TRP A 170 5.37 -17.83 -8.31
C TRP A 170 4.75 -16.61 -7.60
N LYS A 171 4.35 -16.73 -6.32
CA LYS A 171 3.84 -15.63 -5.50
C LYS A 171 4.96 -14.63 -5.18
N ALA A 172 6.15 -15.13 -4.84
CA ALA A 172 7.34 -14.31 -4.65
C ALA A 172 7.73 -13.56 -5.95
N VAL A 173 7.74 -14.25 -7.09
CA VAL A 173 8.02 -13.65 -8.41
C VAL A 173 6.98 -12.59 -8.76
N LEU A 174 5.68 -12.88 -8.55
CA LEU A 174 4.61 -11.92 -8.77
C LEU A 174 4.85 -10.64 -7.97
N TRP A 175 5.16 -10.76 -6.67
CA TRP A 175 5.40 -9.60 -5.82
C TRP A 175 6.65 -8.82 -6.22
N GLY A 176 7.72 -9.53 -6.60
CA GLY A 176 8.93 -8.92 -7.15
C GLY A 176 8.67 -8.12 -8.42
N VAL A 177 7.91 -8.69 -9.37
CA VAL A 177 7.54 -8.02 -10.63
C VAL A 177 6.68 -6.79 -10.37
N LEU A 178 5.69 -6.89 -9.47
CA LEU A 178 4.83 -5.75 -9.11
C LEU A 178 5.63 -4.62 -8.45
N SER A 179 6.58 -4.97 -7.57
CA SER A 179 7.52 -4.02 -6.97
C SER A 179 8.36 -3.29 -8.02
N VAL A 180 9.00 -4.02 -8.93
CA VAL A 180 9.81 -3.44 -10.01
C VAL A 180 8.96 -2.56 -10.92
N ALA A 181 7.77 -3.02 -11.32
CA ALA A 181 6.84 -2.27 -12.15
C ALA A 181 6.43 -0.95 -11.47
N ALA A 182 6.09 -0.98 -10.18
CA ALA A 182 5.75 0.20 -9.40
C ALA A 182 6.92 1.21 -9.37
N LEU A 183 8.14 0.76 -9.10
CA LEU A 183 9.32 1.63 -9.06
C LEU A 183 9.64 2.27 -10.41
N ALA A 184 9.48 1.52 -11.50
CA ALA A 184 9.69 2.01 -12.86
C ALA A 184 8.61 3.00 -13.30
N TRP A 185 7.37 2.83 -12.84
CA TRP A 185 6.20 3.54 -13.38
C TRP A 185 6.26 5.09 -13.34
N PRO A 186 6.77 5.76 -12.29
CA PRO A 186 6.94 7.22 -12.29
C PRO A 186 8.03 7.74 -13.24
N ARG A 187 8.90 6.85 -13.72
CA ARG A 187 10.03 7.18 -14.61
C ARG A 187 9.65 7.09 -16.07
N LEU A 188 8.58 6.37 -16.39
CA LEU A 188 8.09 6.24 -17.76
C LEU A 188 7.59 7.59 -18.29
N PRO A 189 7.83 7.90 -19.58
CA PRO A 189 7.28 9.09 -20.21
C PRO A 189 5.75 9.01 -20.17
N ARG A 190 5.12 10.03 -19.60
CA ARG A 190 3.66 10.12 -19.53
C ARG A 190 3.18 11.12 -20.59
N PRO A 191 2.12 10.78 -21.35
CA PRO A 191 1.48 11.76 -22.22
C PRO A 191 1.15 12.99 -21.41
N THR A 192 1.55 14.16 -21.90
CA THR A 192 1.07 15.43 -21.35
C THR A 192 -0.45 15.38 -21.43
N PRO A 193 -1.16 15.59 -20.30
CA PRO A 193 -2.61 15.59 -20.34
C PRO A 193 -3.09 16.66 -21.30
N HIS A 194 -3.54 16.28 -22.50
CA HIS A 194 -4.04 17.22 -23.49
C HIS A 194 -5.20 18.00 -22.86
N TYR A 195 -5.13 19.33 -22.90
CA TYR A 195 -6.25 20.21 -22.56
C TYR A 195 -7.31 20.11 -23.67
N ALA A 196 -7.97 18.95 -23.77
CA ALA A 196 -9.11 18.79 -24.65
C ALA A 196 -10.22 19.76 -24.22
N GLU A 197 -11.04 20.14 -25.19
CA GLU A 197 -12.24 20.96 -25.01
C GLU A 197 -13.09 20.41 -23.86
N GLY A 198 -13.53 21.28 -22.95
CA GLY A 198 -14.30 20.91 -21.74
C GLY A 198 -13.54 20.96 -20.40
N GLY A 199 -12.23 21.23 -20.39
CA GLY A 199 -11.48 21.56 -19.17
C GLY A 199 -11.31 20.40 -18.16
N ARG A 200 -10.93 20.73 -16.92
CA ARG A 200 -10.78 19.78 -15.81
C ARG A 200 -11.84 20.04 -14.74
N ARG A 201 -12.37 18.96 -14.14
CA ARG A 201 -13.30 19.05 -13.01
C ARG A 201 -12.59 19.60 -11.77
N ARG A 202 -12.96 20.81 -11.37
CA ARG A 202 -12.45 21.52 -10.18
C ARG A 202 -13.24 21.12 -8.93
N HIS A 203 -12.73 21.53 -7.76
CA HIS A 203 -13.39 21.33 -6.45
C HIS A 203 -13.77 19.88 -6.14
N SER A 204 -13.00 18.92 -6.69
CA SER A 204 -13.32 17.50 -6.61
C SER A 204 -12.49 16.75 -5.55
N ALA A 205 -11.65 17.44 -4.81
CA ALA A 205 -10.76 16.84 -3.80
C ALA A 205 -11.49 16.00 -2.74
N TYR A 206 -12.71 16.38 -2.35
CA TYR A 206 -13.52 15.59 -1.41
C TYR A 206 -13.85 14.18 -1.93
N LEU A 207 -13.93 14.00 -3.26
CA LEU A 207 -14.14 12.68 -3.87
C LEU A 207 -12.91 11.78 -3.72
N ALA A 208 -11.71 12.35 -3.71
CA ALA A 208 -10.48 11.60 -3.43
C ALA A 208 -10.46 11.10 -1.99
N SER A 209 -10.86 11.95 -1.04
CA SER A 209 -10.98 11.56 0.38
C SER A 209 -12.06 10.49 0.58
N ARG A 210 -13.24 10.64 -0.04
CA ARG A 210 -14.30 9.61 0.00
C ARG A 210 -13.85 8.28 -0.60
N LEU A 211 -13.14 8.32 -1.73
CA LEU A 211 -12.57 7.12 -2.34
C LEU A 211 -11.57 6.46 -1.39
N SER A 212 -10.67 7.24 -0.78
CA SER A 212 -9.66 6.72 0.15
C SER A 212 -10.29 6.11 1.39
N LEU A 213 -11.32 6.74 1.95
CA LEU A 213 -12.11 6.17 3.05
C LEU A 213 -12.77 4.85 2.64
N GLY A 214 -13.35 4.80 1.43
CA GLY A 214 -13.91 3.56 0.87
C GLY A 214 -12.86 2.45 0.74
N VAL A 215 -11.63 2.79 0.33
CA VAL A 215 -10.50 1.84 0.26
C VAL A 215 -10.13 1.32 1.65
N LEU A 216 -10.09 2.19 2.68
CA LEU A 216 -9.85 1.76 4.06
C LEU A 216 -10.92 0.78 4.55
N CYS A 217 -12.20 1.16 4.42
CA CYS A 217 -13.31 0.30 4.84
C CYS A 217 -13.31 -1.03 4.08
N ALA A 218 -13.08 -1.01 2.77
CA ALA A 218 -13.00 -2.22 1.96
C ALA A 218 -11.80 -3.10 2.34
N GLY A 219 -10.64 -2.52 2.63
CA GLY A 219 -9.46 -3.26 3.08
C GLY A 219 -9.68 -3.95 4.43
N LEU A 220 -10.26 -3.24 5.41
CA LEU A 220 -10.60 -3.80 6.72
C LEU A 220 -11.71 -4.87 6.61
N ALA A 221 -12.72 -4.64 5.77
CA ALA A 221 -13.77 -5.63 5.54
C ALA A 221 -13.22 -6.89 4.86
N LEU A 222 -12.31 -6.74 3.90
CA LEU A 222 -11.64 -7.85 3.23
C LEU A 222 -10.80 -8.68 4.22
N ALA A 223 -10.05 -8.01 5.09
CA ALA A 223 -9.28 -8.66 6.16
C ALA A 223 -10.20 -9.42 7.12
N GLY A 224 -11.30 -8.80 7.56
CA GLY A 224 -12.28 -9.44 8.45
C GLY A 224 -12.98 -10.63 7.81
N LEU A 225 -13.41 -10.49 6.55
CA LEU A 225 -14.05 -11.58 5.81
C LEU A 225 -13.10 -12.75 5.61
N TYR A 226 -11.85 -12.50 5.20
CA TYR A 226 -10.86 -13.57 5.03
C TYR A 226 -10.57 -14.30 6.34
N ALA A 227 -10.36 -13.56 7.42
CA ALA A 227 -10.14 -14.14 8.75
C ALA A 227 -11.32 -15.01 9.22
N LEU A 228 -12.55 -14.53 9.02
CA LEU A 228 -13.75 -15.30 9.36
C LEU A 228 -13.86 -16.56 8.50
N LEU A 229 -13.74 -16.44 7.17
CA LEU A 229 -13.85 -17.58 6.27
C LEU A 229 -12.75 -18.62 6.47
N GLY A 230 -11.52 -18.20 6.78
CA GLY A 230 -10.40 -19.09 7.10
C GLY A 230 -10.57 -19.82 8.43
N SER A 231 -11.40 -19.30 9.35
CA SER A 231 -11.66 -19.89 10.66
C SER A 231 -12.85 -20.85 10.69
N VAL A 232 -13.69 -20.81 9.65
CA VAL A 232 -14.74 -21.82 9.48
C VAL A 232 -14.09 -22.99 8.75
N ASP A 233 -14.13 -24.19 9.35
CA ASP A 233 -13.94 -25.45 8.65
C ASP A 233 -15.07 -25.62 7.63
N LEU A 234 -15.04 -24.81 6.57
CA LEU A 234 -15.86 -25.04 5.41
C LEU A 234 -15.32 -26.34 4.80
N PRO A 235 -16.15 -27.38 4.65
CA PRO A 235 -15.77 -28.56 3.89
C PRO A 235 -15.59 -28.11 2.44
N LEU A 236 -14.41 -27.62 2.10
CA LEU A 236 -14.05 -27.24 0.74
C LEU A 236 -13.54 -28.51 0.05
N LEU A 237 -14.51 -29.17 -0.60
CA LEU A 237 -14.44 -30.11 -1.72
C LEU A 237 -13.10 -30.85 -1.97
#